data_AF-A0A7Y5U098-F1
#
_entry.id   AF-A0A7Y5U098-F1
#
_cell.length_a   1.000
_cell.length_b   1.000
_cell.length_c   1.000
_cell.angle_alpha   90.00
_cell.angle_beta   90.00
_cell.angle_gamma   90.00
#
_symmetry.space_group_name_H-M   'P 1'
#
loop_
_entity.id
_entity.type
_entity.pdbx_description
1 polymer ?
#
loop_
_entity_poly.entity_id
_entity_poly.type
_entity_poly.pdbx_seq_one_letter_code
_entity_poly.pdbx_strand_id
1 'polypeptide(L)'
;GLAHLAPASAVDALAPRIESLLMAANDRRFASRIVEARNRAGRAGSWLFRRDSFYPRGPGHIFAFQYGGRWEPQINIGWMAATRAGRHCMRAGIAFDLTHDDAHGHRDAGVERAAAYFERFQQLVSSTWRQLLTDWMGANGGFIQYDDERPAIDLLPAQAVSWLIDLRQPRDVGWIFCGRWLFLDHPDHEDTLKDAGKLVGWLDQTFTALLPLWSTVYRG
;
A
#
# COMPACT_ATOMS: atom_id res chain seq x y z
N GLY A 1 -10.86 -10.63 17.52
CA GLY A 1 -10.58 -10.42 16.07
C GLY A 1 -11.20 -9.11 15.62
N LEU A 2 -10.61 -8.45 14.62
CA LEU A 2 -11.02 -7.12 14.14
C LEU A 2 -12.47 -7.04 13.62
N ALA A 3 -13.07 -8.16 13.23
CA ALA A 3 -14.36 -8.22 12.54
C ALA A 3 -15.57 -7.74 13.36
N HIS A 4 -15.52 -7.88 14.69
CA HIS A 4 -16.65 -7.58 15.58
C HIS A 4 -16.48 -6.28 16.38
N LEU A 5 -15.35 -5.61 16.21
CA LEU A 5 -15.04 -4.38 16.92
C LEU A 5 -15.52 -3.17 16.11
N ALA A 6 -16.07 -2.18 16.82
CA ALA A 6 -16.24 -0.85 16.23
C ALA A 6 -14.87 -0.34 15.71
N PRO A 7 -14.82 0.48 14.65
CA PRO A 7 -13.56 0.86 14.02
C PRO A 7 -12.54 1.49 15.00
N ALA A 8 -13.00 2.32 15.93
CA ALA A 8 -12.16 2.89 16.99
C ALA A 8 -11.59 1.80 17.93
N SER A 9 -12.44 0.90 18.44
CA SER A 9 -12.03 -0.18 19.35
C SER A 9 -11.06 -1.16 18.69
N ALA A 10 -11.21 -1.42 17.39
CA ALA A 10 -10.29 -2.22 16.59
C ALA A 10 -8.89 -1.59 16.53
N VAL A 11 -8.83 -0.28 16.33
CA VAL A 11 -7.60 0.50 16.28
C VAL A 11 -6.95 0.55 17.65
N ASP A 12 -7.68 0.86 18.71
CA ASP A 12 -7.16 0.92 20.08
C ASP A 12 -6.53 -0.40 20.51
N ALA A 13 -7.16 -1.53 20.16
CA ALA A 13 -6.66 -2.86 20.51
C ALA A 13 -5.37 -3.25 19.78
N LEU A 14 -5.16 -2.77 18.54
CA LEU A 14 -3.98 -3.10 17.73
C LEU A 14 -2.91 -2.01 17.71
N ALA A 15 -3.23 -0.80 18.14
CA ALA A 15 -2.38 0.38 18.04
C ALA A 15 -0.95 0.13 18.53
N PRO A 16 -0.68 -0.46 19.72
CA PRO A 16 0.70 -0.67 20.18
C PRO A 16 1.51 -1.58 19.25
N ARG A 17 0.88 -2.61 18.67
CA ARG A 17 1.54 -3.55 17.75
C ARG A 17 1.80 -2.91 16.39
N ILE A 18 0.82 -2.16 15.87
CA ILE A 18 0.96 -1.43 14.60
C ILE A 18 2.03 -0.35 14.74
N GLU A 19 2.00 0.45 15.80
CA GLU A 19 3.01 1.47 16.08
C GLU A 19 4.42 0.86 16.12
N SER A 20 4.60 -0.22 16.89
CA SER A 20 5.90 -0.91 16.99
C SER A 20 6.39 -1.39 15.64
N LEU A 21 5.50 -1.94 14.80
CA LEU A 21 5.83 -2.38 13.45
C LEU A 21 6.24 -1.20 12.55
N LEU A 22 5.50 -0.09 12.59
CA LEU A 22 5.81 1.11 11.79
C LEU A 22 7.13 1.74 12.20
N MET A 23 7.46 1.75 13.50
CA MET A 23 8.74 2.25 13.99
C MET A 23 9.89 1.33 13.54
N ALA A 24 9.73 0.01 13.67
CA ALA A 24 10.72 -0.94 13.17
C ALA A 24 10.88 -0.89 11.63
N ALA A 25 9.83 -0.51 10.90
CA ALA A 25 9.90 -0.28 9.45
C ALA A 25 10.67 1.00 9.10
N ASN A 26 10.57 2.06 9.91
CA ASN A 26 11.36 3.29 9.71
C ASN A 26 12.87 3.06 9.83
N ASP A 27 13.29 2.10 10.64
CA ASP A 27 14.70 1.76 10.83
C ASP A 27 15.30 0.99 9.63
N ARG A 28 14.47 0.66 8.62
CA ARG A 28 14.90 -0.08 7.43
C ARG A 28 15.39 0.85 6.32
N ARG A 29 16.28 0.32 5.48
CA ARG A 29 16.94 1.09 4.40
C ARG A 29 15.95 1.60 3.35
N PHE A 30 14.86 0.89 3.07
CA PHE A 30 13.86 1.40 2.13
C PHE A 30 13.24 2.71 2.64
N ALA A 31 12.99 2.82 3.95
CA ALA A 31 12.35 3.99 4.54
C ALA A 31 13.22 5.25 4.42
N SER A 32 14.51 5.15 4.75
CA SER A 32 15.45 6.26 4.59
C SER A 32 15.56 6.72 3.14
N ARG A 33 15.61 5.78 2.17
CA ARG A 33 15.68 6.12 0.74
C ARG A 33 14.43 6.83 0.23
N ILE A 34 13.26 6.48 0.77
CA ILE A 34 12.00 7.16 0.43
C ILE A 34 11.97 8.55 1.04
N VAL A 35 12.33 8.69 2.32
CA VAL A 35 12.44 9.99 3.00
C VAL A 35 13.42 10.91 2.27
N GLU A 36 14.59 10.40 1.86
CA GLU A 36 15.56 11.17 1.06
C GLU A 36 14.98 11.63 -0.29
N ALA A 37 14.28 10.75 -1.02
CA ALA A 37 13.67 11.11 -2.30
C ALA A 37 12.62 12.22 -2.12
N ARG A 38 11.81 12.14 -1.06
CA ARG A 38 10.81 13.14 -0.68
C ARG A 38 11.45 14.47 -0.27
N ASN A 39 12.50 14.43 0.55
CA ASN A 39 13.25 15.61 0.97
C ASN A 39 13.84 16.36 -0.23
N ARG A 40 14.41 15.64 -1.21
CA ARG A 40 14.93 16.26 -2.45
C ARG A 40 13.82 16.93 -3.29
N ALA A 41 12.58 16.46 -3.17
CA ALA A 41 11.41 17.06 -3.79
C ALA A 41 10.75 18.16 -2.93
N GLY A 42 11.41 18.62 -1.86
CA GLY A 42 10.92 19.70 -0.99
C GLY A 42 9.90 19.26 0.07
N ARG A 43 9.72 17.95 0.29
CA ARG A 43 8.85 17.38 1.33
C ARG A 43 9.66 17.06 2.57
N ALA A 44 9.92 18.07 3.40
CA ALA A 44 10.75 17.92 4.60
C ALA A 44 10.19 16.88 5.59
N GLY A 45 11.04 15.98 6.05
CA GLY A 45 10.75 15.00 7.08
C GLY A 45 11.94 14.08 7.39
N SER A 46 11.90 13.42 8.54
CA SER A 46 12.91 12.45 8.98
C SER A 46 12.40 11.01 9.10
N TRP A 47 11.08 10.81 9.00
CA TRP A 47 10.43 9.52 9.19
C TRP A 47 9.47 9.23 8.05
N LEU A 48 9.41 7.96 7.63
CA LEU A 48 8.45 7.52 6.61
C LEU A 48 7.05 7.44 7.23
N PHE A 49 6.93 6.71 8.34
CA PHE A 49 5.71 6.59 9.14
C PHE A 49 5.86 7.36 10.46
N ARG A 50 4.79 7.99 10.92
CA ARG A 50 4.65 8.42 12.32
C ARG A 50 3.93 7.34 13.14
N ARG A 51 3.97 7.49 14.46
CA ARG A 51 3.27 6.60 15.40
C ARG A 51 1.77 6.56 15.16
N ASP A 52 1.18 7.66 14.69
CA ASP A 52 -0.24 7.83 14.38
C ASP A 52 -0.56 7.69 12.88
N SER A 53 0.37 7.15 12.07
CA SER A 53 0.18 7.00 10.62
C SER A 53 -0.72 5.83 10.22
N PHE A 54 -1.58 5.38 11.13
CA PHE A 54 -2.59 4.37 10.85
C PHE A 54 -3.99 4.84 11.23
N TYR A 55 -4.98 4.39 10.47
CA TYR A 55 -6.36 4.81 10.64
C TYR A 55 -7.34 3.70 10.27
N PRO A 56 -8.52 3.66 10.93
CA PRO A 56 -9.57 2.75 10.54
C PRO A 56 -10.24 3.21 9.24
N ARG A 57 -10.64 2.27 8.38
CA ARG A 57 -11.50 2.52 7.21
C ARG A 57 -12.69 1.56 7.23
N GLY A 58 -13.60 1.83 8.15
CA GLY A 58 -14.78 0.99 8.40
C GLY A 58 -14.49 -0.25 9.27
N PRO A 59 -15.53 -1.05 9.58
CA PRO A 59 -15.37 -2.22 10.44
C PRO A 59 -14.40 -3.25 9.87
N GLY A 60 -13.45 -3.70 10.70
CA GLY A 60 -12.52 -4.76 10.32
C GLY A 60 -11.41 -4.34 9.36
N HIS A 61 -11.14 -3.04 9.20
CA HIS A 61 -10.18 -2.54 8.23
C HIS A 61 -9.33 -1.40 8.79
N ILE A 62 -8.01 -1.59 8.78
CA ILE A 62 -7.03 -0.59 9.23
C ILE A 62 -6.00 -0.42 8.13
N PHE A 63 -5.60 0.82 7.88
CA PHE A 63 -4.49 1.14 7.00
C PHE A 63 -3.42 1.95 7.67
N ALA A 64 -2.20 1.85 7.18
CA ALA A 64 -1.13 2.78 7.43
C ALA A 64 -0.53 3.31 6.13
N PHE A 65 -0.16 4.59 6.12
CA PHE A 65 0.40 5.28 4.96
C PHE A 65 1.61 6.10 5.36
N GLN A 66 2.54 6.37 4.43
CA GLN A 66 3.61 7.30 4.77
C GLN A 66 3.05 8.69 5.09
N TYR A 67 3.68 9.37 6.05
CA TYR A 67 3.22 10.65 6.54
C TYR A 67 3.23 11.72 5.44
N GLY A 68 2.08 12.39 5.24
CA GLY A 68 1.90 13.42 4.21
C GLY A 68 1.86 12.90 2.77
N GLY A 69 1.76 11.58 2.57
CA GLY A 69 1.84 10.94 1.25
C GLY A 69 0.53 10.81 0.48
N ARG A 70 -0.58 11.43 0.93
CA ARG A 70 -1.92 11.22 0.33
C ARG A 70 -1.91 11.41 -1.19
N TRP A 71 -1.35 12.52 -1.67
CA TRP A 71 -1.29 12.90 -3.08
C TRP A 71 0.02 12.49 -3.78
N GLU A 72 0.67 11.45 -3.28
CA GLU A 72 1.91 10.88 -3.78
C GLU A 72 1.69 9.37 -4.04
N PRO A 73 2.58 8.65 -4.75
CA PRO A 73 2.59 7.21 -4.71
C PRO A 73 2.77 6.76 -3.25
N GLN A 74 1.77 6.11 -2.70
CA GLN A 74 1.69 5.76 -1.30
C GLN A 74 2.47 4.47 -1.01
N ILE A 75 3.30 4.48 0.02
CA ILE A 75 3.76 3.29 0.73
C ILE A 75 2.68 2.93 1.72
N ASN A 76 1.98 1.84 1.44
CA ASN A 76 0.77 1.50 2.15
C ASN A 76 0.85 0.10 2.75
N ILE A 77 0.37 -0.01 3.99
CA ILE A 77 0.19 -1.25 4.72
C ILE A 77 -1.29 -1.34 5.11
N GLY A 78 -1.89 -2.52 5.00
CA GLY A 78 -3.30 -2.71 5.35
C GLY A 78 -3.54 -4.00 6.11
N TRP A 79 -4.50 -3.97 7.03
CA TRP A 79 -5.00 -5.12 7.79
C TRP A 79 -6.50 -5.22 7.59
N MET A 80 -6.96 -6.38 7.13
CA MET A 80 -8.36 -6.62 6.82
C MET A 80 -8.87 -7.87 7.50
N ALA A 81 -10.08 -7.78 8.04
CA ALA A 81 -10.85 -8.91 8.50
C ALA A 81 -11.53 -9.65 7.34
N ALA A 82 -11.83 -10.93 7.54
CA ALA A 82 -12.54 -11.74 6.55
C ALA A 82 -13.90 -11.16 6.14
N THR A 83 -14.60 -10.47 7.06
CA THR A 83 -15.85 -9.77 6.74
C THR A 83 -15.70 -8.71 5.65
N ARG A 84 -14.50 -8.15 5.48
CA ARG A 84 -14.19 -7.16 4.44
C ARG A 84 -13.53 -7.80 3.22
N ALA A 85 -12.44 -8.54 3.43
CA ALA A 85 -11.61 -9.06 2.33
C ALA A 85 -11.96 -10.50 1.90
N GLY A 86 -12.99 -11.13 2.49
CA GLY A 86 -13.30 -12.55 2.34
C GLY A 86 -12.37 -13.47 3.14
N ARG A 87 -11.15 -13.00 3.47
CA ARG A 87 -10.14 -13.70 4.27
C ARG A 87 -9.49 -12.71 5.25
N HIS A 88 -9.03 -13.18 6.39
CA HIS A 88 -8.22 -12.33 7.27
C HIS A 88 -6.83 -12.17 6.66
N CYS A 89 -6.40 -10.93 6.42
CA CYS A 89 -5.16 -10.68 5.71
C CYS A 89 -4.46 -9.38 6.12
N MET A 90 -3.19 -9.33 5.76
CA MET A 90 -2.37 -8.12 5.76
C MET A 90 -1.75 -7.93 4.39
N ARG A 91 -1.47 -6.68 4.02
CA ARG A 91 -0.80 -6.36 2.76
C ARG A 91 0.17 -5.20 2.90
N ALA A 92 1.11 -5.13 1.96
CA ALA A 92 2.07 -4.04 1.84
C ALA A 92 2.39 -3.79 0.37
N GLY A 93 2.47 -2.52 -0.05
CA GLY A 93 2.70 -2.19 -1.45
C GLY A 93 2.58 -0.71 -1.77
N ILE A 94 2.45 -0.44 -3.07
CA ILE A 94 2.27 0.91 -3.60
C ILE A 94 0.77 1.15 -3.81
N ALA A 95 0.29 2.33 -3.42
CA ALA A 95 -1.07 2.78 -3.71
C ALA A 95 -1.14 4.18 -4.30
N PHE A 96 -2.29 4.50 -4.89
CA PHE A 96 -2.63 5.80 -5.45
C PHE A 96 -4.03 6.17 -4.98
N ASP A 97 -4.17 7.32 -4.33
CA ASP A 97 -5.47 7.88 -3.97
C ASP A 97 -5.92 8.88 -5.04
N LEU A 98 -6.86 8.43 -5.87
CA LEU A 98 -7.47 9.20 -6.97
C LEU A 98 -8.93 9.52 -6.66
N THR A 99 -9.37 9.31 -5.41
CA THR A 99 -10.74 9.60 -5.00
C THR A 99 -11.04 11.10 -5.13
N HIS A 100 -12.19 11.41 -5.72
CA HIS A 100 -12.63 12.80 -5.93
C HIS A 100 -13.37 13.38 -4.71
N ASP A 101 -13.81 12.54 -3.79
CA ASP A 101 -14.81 12.92 -2.80
C ASP A 101 -14.20 13.11 -1.40
N ASP A 102 -14.12 14.38 -0.98
CA ASP A 102 -14.27 14.75 0.43
C ASP A 102 -14.63 16.26 0.51
N ALA A 103 -14.83 16.84 1.69
CA ALA A 103 -15.51 18.15 1.86
C ALA A 103 -14.61 19.42 2.02
N HIS A 104 -13.38 19.48 1.47
CA HIS A 104 -12.39 20.54 1.76
C HIS A 104 -11.70 21.11 0.51
N GLY A 105 -11.80 22.43 0.32
CA GLY A 105 -11.52 23.17 -0.93
C GLY A 105 -10.06 23.38 -1.37
N HIS A 106 -9.17 22.40 -1.22
CA HIS A 106 -7.79 22.46 -1.75
C HIS A 106 -7.41 21.24 -2.63
N ARG A 107 -8.38 20.52 -3.21
CA ARG A 107 -8.17 19.15 -3.72
C ARG A 107 -7.82 18.97 -5.19
N ASP A 108 -8.20 19.86 -6.09
CA ASP A 108 -8.02 19.60 -7.53
C ASP A 108 -6.55 19.37 -7.89
N ALA A 109 -5.65 20.24 -7.42
CA ALA A 109 -4.21 20.09 -7.64
C ALA A 109 -3.59 18.86 -6.95
N GLY A 110 -4.21 18.35 -5.88
CA GLY A 110 -3.77 17.13 -5.18
C GLY A 110 -4.14 15.87 -5.95
N VAL A 111 -5.40 15.79 -6.40
CA VAL A 111 -5.91 14.68 -7.21
C VAL A 111 -5.20 14.65 -8.57
N GLU A 112 -5.00 15.81 -9.21
CA GLU A 112 -4.25 15.90 -10.46
C GLU A 112 -2.81 15.40 -10.29
N ARG A 113 -2.17 15.73 -9.18
CA ARG A 113 -0.83 15.22 -8.86
C ARG A 113 -0.81 13.70 -8.70
N ALA A 114 -1.77 13.15 -7.95
CA ALA A 114 -1.88 11.71 -7.77
C ALA A 114 -2.16 10.99 -9.11
N ALA A 115 -3.02 11.57 -9.96
CA ALA A 115 -3.29 11.07 -11.29
C ALA A 115 -2.06 11.10 -12.19
N ALA A 116 -1.27 12.18 -12.17
CA ALA A 116 -0.02 12.27 -12.92
C ALA A 116 1.01 11.22 -12.47
N TYR A 117 1.08 10.95 -11.16
CA TYR A 117 1.90 9.85 -10.65
C TYR A 117 1.41 8.49 -11.12
N PHE A 118 0.10 8.25 -11.13
CA PHE A 118 -0.46 7.00 -11.62
C PHE A 118 -0.22 6.83 -13.14
N GLU A 119 -0.34 7.88 -13.93
CA GLU A 119 -0.03 7.85 -15.36
C GLU A 119 1.44 7.46 -15.62
N ARG A 120 2.38 8.06 -14.87
CA ARG A 120 3.81 7.66 -14.94
C ARG A 120 4.02 6.21 -14.53
N PHE A 121 3.30 5.75 -13.51
CA PHE A 121 3.31 4.34 -13.13
C PHE A 121 2.82 3.45 -14.28
N GLN A 122 1.73 3.80 -14.94
CA GLN A 122 1.22 3.06 -16.12
C GLN A 122 2.22 3.06 -17.28
N GLN A 123 2.87 4.19 -17.58
CA GLN A 123 3.90 4.28 -18.62
C GLN A 123 5.11 3.39 -18.30
N LEU A 124 5.55 3.38 -17.05
CA LEU A 124 6.68 2.58 -16.61
C LEU A 124 6.35 1.08 -16.59
N VAL A 125 5.17 0.71 -16.12
CA VAL A 125 4.67 -0.67 -16.08
C VAL A 125 4.31 -1.19 -17.47
N SER A 126 3.91 -0.34 -18.41
CA SER A 126 3.66 -0.74 -19.79
C SER A 126 4.95 -1.00 -20.59
N SER A 127 6.08 -0.49 -20.12
CA SER A 127 7.41 -0.63 -20.72
C SER A 127 8.34 -1.50 -19.86
N THR A 128 9.33 -0.90 -19.21
CA THR A 128 10.43 -1.56 -18.51
C THR A 128 9.98 -2.48 -17.38
N TRP A 129 8.85 -2.17 -16.74
CA TRP A 129 8.37 -2.91 -15.56
C TRP A 129 7.34 -3.99 -15.85
N ARG A 130 6.90 -4.18 -17.09
CA ARG A 130 5.81 -5.13 -17.41
C ARG A 130 6.14 -6.54 -16.92
N GLN A 131 7.26 -7.09 -17.37
CA GLN A 131 7.69 -8.44 -17.02
C GLN A 131 8.16 -8.50 -15.55
N LEU A 132 8.93 -7.50 -15.11
CA LEU A 132 9.46 -7.44 -13.74
C LEU A 132 8.35 -7.46 -12.69
N LEU A 133 7.28 -6.68 -12.89
CA LEU A 133 6.15 -6.64 -11.98
C LEU A 133 5.33 -7.93 -12.06
N THR A 134 5.15 -8.50 -13.25
CA THR A 134 4.46 -9.79 -13.43
C THR A 134 5.18 -10.91 -12.66
N ASP A 135 6.49 -11.04 -12.85
CA ASP A 135 7.30 -12.07 -12.20
C ASP A 135 7.33 -11.86 -10.68
N TRP A 136 7.51 -10.60 -10.25
CA TRP A 136 7.51 -10.26 -8.84
C TRP A 136 6.17 -10.60 -8.18
N MET A 137 5.04 -10.26 -8.80
CA MET A 137 3.71 -10.59 -8.29
C MET A 137 3.51 -12.11 -8.20
N GLY A 138 3.92 -12.86 -9.24
CA GLY A 138 3.83 -14.31 -9.25
C GLY A 138 4.65 -14.98 -8.14
N ALA A 139 5.88 -14.51 -7.91
CA ALA A 139 6.77 -15.09 -6.92
C ALA A 139 6.43 -14.72 -5.47
N ASN A 140 5.74 -13.60 -5.24
CA ASN A 140 5.58 -13.03 -3.90
C ASN A 140 4.15 -13.09 -3.35
N GLY A 141 3.17 -13.58 -4.12
CA GLY A 141 1.75 -13.45 -3.74
C GLY A 141 1.26 -12.01 -3.90
N GLY A 142 1.58 -11.42 -5.05
CA GLY A 142 1.22 -10.05 -5.40
C GLY A 142 -0.18 -9.99 -5.99
N PHE A 143 -1.01 -9.08 -5.49
CA PHE A 143 -2.36 -8.83 -5.99
C PHE A 143 -2.65 -7.34 -6.05
N ILE A 144 -3.55 -6.97 -6.95
CA ILE A 144 -4.14 -5.64 -6.98
C ILE A 144 -5.38 -5.57 -6.08
N GLN A 145 -5.67 -4.38 -5.60
CA GLN A 145 -6.95 -4.02 -4.99
C GLN A 145 -7.32 -2.64 -5.48
N TYR A 146 -8.60 -2.41 -5.69
CA TYR A 146 -9.09 -1.10 -6.07
C TYR A 146 -10.38 -0.77 -5.33
N ASP A 147 -10.56 0.52 -5.06
CA ASP A 147 -11.60 1.05 -4.18
C ASP A 147 -11.75 0.23 -2.88
N ASP A 148 -12.98 -0.24 -2.64
CA ASP A 148 -13.42 -1.01 -1.50
C ASP A 148 -13.55 -2.52 -1.82
N GLU A 149 -13.10 -2.93 -3.02
CA GLU A 149 -13.13 -4.32 -3.47
C GLU A 149 -12.20 -5.22 -2.66
N ARG A 150 -12.43 -6.53 -2.78
CA ARG A 150 -11.53 -7.55 -2.24
C ARG A 150 -10.21 -7.58 -3.03
N PRO A 151 -9.11 -8.14 -2.49
CA PRO A 151 -7.96 -8.47 -3.32
C PRO A 151 -8.41 -9.27 -4.55
N ALA A 152 -7.92 -8.90 -5.73
CA ALA A 152 -8.21 -9.60 -6.97
C ALA A 152 -7.40 -10.91 -7.06
N ILE A 153 -7.68 -11.86 -6.16
CA ILE A 153 -6.93 -13.12 -6.02
C ILE A 153 -7.12 -14.08 -7.20
N ASP A 154 -8.21 -13.89 -7.95
CA ASP A 154 -8.55 -14.72 -9.11
C ASP A 154 -7.85 -14.27 -10.40
N LEU A 155 -7.17 -13.11 -10.38
CA LEU A 155 -6.38 -12.63 -11.51
C LEU A 155 -4.98 -13.22 -11.47
N LEU A 156 -4.55 -13.79 -12.60
CA LEU A 156 -3.14 -14.13 -12.79
C LEU A 156 -2.29 -12.85 -12.79
N PRO A 157 -1.00 -12.91 -12.39
CA PRO A 157 -0.13 -11.75 -12.35
C PRO A 157 -0.11 -10.92 -13.64
N ALA A 158 -0.01 -11.59 -14.80
CA ALA A 158 0.01 -10.90 -16.10
C ALA A 158 -1.33 -10.18 -16.40
N GLN A 159 -2.46 -10.74 -15.96
CA GLN A 159 -3.77 -10.13 -16.11
C GLN A 159 -3.92 -8.90 -15.20
N ALA A 160 -3.45 -9.00 -13.95
CA ALA A 160 -3.44 -7.87 -13.02
C ALA A 160 -2.55 -6.72 -13.52
N VAL A 161 -1.38 -7.04 -14.09
CA VAL A 161 -0.50 -6.05 -14.72
C VAL A 161 -1.15 -5.42 -15.96
N SER A 162 -1.79 -6.21 -16.83
CA SER A 162 -2.53 -5.66 -17.98
C SER A 162 -3.64 -4.74 -17.52
N TRP A 163 -4.41 -5.13 -16.49
CA TRP A 163 -5.47 -4.30 -15.94
C TRP A 163 -4.97 -2.94 -15.46
N LEU A 164 -3.81 -2.90 -14.76
CA LEU A 164 -3.20 -1.63 -14.33
C LEU A 164 -2.81 -0.75 -15.52
N ILE A 165 -2.28 -1.34 -16.59
CA ILE A 165 -1.87 -0.62 -17.81
C ILE A 165 -3.08 -0.10 -18.57
N ASP A 166 -4.13 -0.91 -18.69
CA ASP A 166 -5.28 -0.64 -19.56
C ASP A 166 -6.35 0.22 -18.87
N LEU A 167 -6.19 0.54 -17.58
CA LEU A 167 -7.13 1.37 -16.83
C LEU A 167 -7.15 2.82 -17.34
N ARG A 168 -8.19 3.16 -18.11
CA ARG A 168 -8.32 4.49 -18.78
C ARG A 168 -8.94 5.58 -17.90
N GLN A 169 -9.81 5.21 -16.97
CA GLN A 169 -10.53 6.14 -16.09
C GLN A 169 -10.20 5.84 -14.63
N PRO A 170 -8.95 6.07 -14.20
CA PRO A 170 -8.51 5.64 -12.88
C PRO A 170 -9.17 6.45 -11.74
N ARG A 171 -9.75 7.63 -12.05
CA ARG A 171 -10.55 8.42 -11.11
C ARG A 171 -11.87 7.76 -10.74
N ASP A 172 -12.49 7.04 -11.67
CA ASP A 172 -13.78 6.35 -11.44
C ASP A 172 -13.60 5.14 -10.51
N VAL A 173 -12.36 4.66 -10.42
CA VAL A 173 -11.94 3.58 -9.53
C VAL A 173 -11.51 4.11 -8.16
N GLY A 174 -11.23 5.41 -8.02
CA GLY A 174 -10.88 6.03 -6.75
C GLY A 174 -9.50 5.60 -6.25
N TRP A 175 -9.42 4.54 -5.45
CA TRP A 175 -8.16 4.11 -4.84
C TRP A 175 -7.59 2.87 -5.53
N ILE A 176 -6.28 2.83 -5.81
CA ILE A 176 -5.65 1.71 -6.51
C ILE A 176 -4.44 1.24 -5.73
N PHE A 177 -4.27 -0.07 -5.59
CA PHE A 177 -3.12 -0.69 -4.94
C PHE A 177 -2.58 -1.86 -5.72
N CYS A 178 -1.26 -2.00 -5.64
CA CYS A 178 -0.52 -3.16 -6.11
C CYS A 178 0.53 -3.51 -5.06
N GLY A 179 0.53 -4.76 -4.61
CA GLY A 179 1.47 -5.18 -3.58
C GLY A 179 1.31 -6.62 -3.14
N ARG A 180 2.04 -6.96 -2.09
CA ARG A 180 2.17 -8.31 -1.53
C ARG A 180 1.15 -8.53 -0.43
N TRP A 181 0.62 -9.75 -0.33
CA TRP A 181 -0.40 -10.13 0.65
C TRP A 181 0.03 -11.32 1.51
N LEU A 182 -0.40 -11.30 2.76
CA LEU A 182 -0.32 -12.40 3.72
C LEU A 182 -1.76 -12.75 4.12
N PHE A 183 -2.15 -14.01 3.95
CA PHE A 183 -3.48 -14.51 4.31
C PHE A 183 -3.37 -15.47 5.50
N LEU A 184 -4.15 -15.25 6.56
CA LEU A 184 -4.05 -15.99 7.83
C LEU A 184 -4.40 -17.47 7.74
N ASP A 185 -5.10 -17.90 6.70
CA ASP A 185 -5.42 -19.30 6.41
C ASP A 185 -4.31 -20.03 5.64
N HIS A 186 -3.21 -19.35 5.29
CA HIS A 186 -2.00 -19.98 4.78
C HIS A 186 -0.97 -20.12 5.92
N PRO A 187 -0.50 -21.35 6.25
CA PRO A 187 0.35 -21.59 7.42
C PRO A 187 1.61 -20.70 7.49
N ASP A 188 2.36 -20.58 6.39
CA ASP A 188 3.59 -19.78 6.37
C ASP A 188 3.31 -18.27 6.53
N HIS A 189 2.15 -17.81 6.05
CA HIS A 189 1.74 -16.42 6.21
C HIS A 189 1.30 -16.16 7.65
N GLU A 190 0.57 -17.09 8.25
CA GLU A 190 0.20 -17.02 9.66
C GLU A 190 1.43 -16.98 10.57
N ASP A 191 2.44 -17.82 10.31
CA ASP A 191 3.72 -17.82 11.01
C ASP A 191 4.44 -16.47 10.87
N THR A 192 4.48 -15.91 9.65
CA THR A 192 5.02 -14.56 9.41
C THR A 192 4.26 -13.47 10.17
N LEU A 193 2.93 -13.55 10.24
CA LEU A 193 2.09 -12.54 10.90
C LEU A 193 2.17 -12.59 12.44
N LYS A 194 2.49 -13.75 13.02
CA LYS A 194 2.64 -13.94 14.47
C LYS A 194 4.01 -13.51 14.99
N ASP A 195 5.03 -13.48 14.14
CA ASP A 195 6.40 -13.12 14.50
C ASP A 195 6.76 -11.70 14.01
N ALA A 196 7.02 -10.80 14.95
CA ALA A 196 7.33 -9.41 14.63
C ALA A 196 8.61 -9.25 13.78
N GLY A 197 9.63 -10.09 14.02
CA GLY A 197 10.88 -10.06 13.25
C GLY A 197 10.67 -10.50 11.81
N LYS A 198 9.95 -11.61 11.61
CA LYS A 198 9.57 -12.09 10.26
C LYS A 198 8.72 -11.06 9.54
N LEU A 199 7.74 -10.46 10.22
CA LEU A 199 6.87 -9.46 9.62
C LEU A 199 7.63 -8.20 9.18
N VAL A 200 8.56 -7.69 10.00
CA VAL A 200 9.41 -6.56 9.61
C VAL A 200 10.32 -6.95 8.44
N GLY A 201 10.90 -8.16 8.45
CA GLY A 201 11.69 -8.67 7.32
C GLY A 201 10.86 -8.77 6.03
N TRP A 202 9.62 -9.21 6.13
CA TRP A 202 8.67 -9.28 5.01
C TRP A 202 8.35 -7.88 4.45
N LEU A 203 8.15 -6.87 5.30
CA LEU A 203 7.97 -5.48 4.86
C LEU A 203 9.22 -4.94 4.16
N ASP A 204 10.41 -5.17 4.73
CA ASP A 204 11.68 -4.72 4.17
C ASP A 204 11.92 -5.30 2.78
N GLN A 205 11.71 -6.61 2.61
CA GLN A 205 11.81 -7.28 1.31
C GLN A 205 10.80 -6.72 0.30
N THR A 206 9.54 -6.55 0.73
CA THR A 206 8.46 -6.05 -0.14
C THR A 206 8.76 -4.64 -0.64
N PHE A 207 9.08 -3.72 0.26
CA PHE A 207 9.33 -2.33 -0.12
C PHE A 207 10.68 -2.14 -0.78
N THR A 208 11.71 -2.91 -0.44
CA THR A 208 12.98 -2.88 -1.16
C THR A 208 12.82 -3.31 -2.62
N ALA A 209 12.02 -4.35 -2.89
CA ALA A 209 11.73 -4.81 -4.25
C ALA A 209 10.92 -3.78 -5.06
N LEU A 210 9.95 -3.12 -4.43
CA LEU A 210 9.10 -2.11 -5.06
C LEU A 210 9.74 -0.72 -5.12
N LEU A 211 10.82 -0.47 -4.39
CA LEU A 211 11.45 0.84 -4.26
C LEU A 211 11.91 1.43 -5.61
N PRO A 212 12.52 0.67 -6.55
CA PRO A 212 12.96 1.28 -7.80
C PRO A 212 11.76 1.75 -8.63
N LEU A 213 10.68 0.96 -8.72
CA LEU A 213 9.41 1.35 -9.34
C LEU A 213 8.84 2.63 -8.70
N TRP A 214 8.69 2.62 -7.38
CA TRP A 214 8.20 3.77 -6.62
C TRP A 214 9.05 5.02 -6.87
N SER A 215 10.38 4.89 -6.82
CA SER A 215 11.30 6.02 -6.91
C SER A 215 11.34 6.66 -8.29
N THR A 216 11.21 5.87 -9.36
CA THR A 216 11.12 6.39 -10.73
C THR A 216 9.82 7.15 -10.92
N VAL A 217 8.68 6.58 -10.49
CA VAL A 217 7.39 7.27 -10.52
C VAL A 217 7.44 8.58 -9.75
N TYR A 218 8.02 8.57 -8.54
CA TYR A 218 8.09 9.74 -7.67
C TYR A 218 8.89 10.89 -8.26
N ARG A 219 9.99 10.58 -8.97
CA ARG A 219 10.90 11.60 -9.54
C ARG A 219 10.41 12.17 -10.86
N GLY A 220 9.66 11.39 -11.65
CA GLY A 220 9.33 11.74 -13.03
C GLY A 220 10.43 11.32 -13.97
#